data_AF-A0A6G9FMP9-F1
#
_entry.id   AF-A0A6G9FMP9-F1
#
_cell.length_a   1.000
_cell.length_b   1.000
_cell.length_c   1.000
_cell.angle_alpha   90.00
_cell.angle_beta   90.00
_cell.angle_gamma   90.00
#
_symmetry.space_group_name_H-M   'P 1'
#
loop_
_entity.id
_entity.type
_entity.pdbx_description
1 polymer ?
#
loop_
_entity_poly.entity_id
_entity_poly.type
_entity_poly.pdbx_seq_one_letter_code
_entity_poly.pdbx_strand_id
1 'polypeptide(L)'
;MLPRNRQVSAEIGLPFLKIGTNDVGAFFKRRERQPSGPFLLISVSSGLALDTCLRNSDGSQPHLWGPHGQPHQLWYLEASGHGRQVHIISASNNLLLDGHAAASLDHLRMRGRSDDDAAWQRWHVIPAPGLRAHRIINAGTGLALDTPREAEARTMPVFWEPHDGDNQQWLLAMPFVIPAEGS
;
A
#
# COMPACT_ATOMS: atom_id res chain seq x y z
N MET A 1 -28.77 35.54 28.12
CA MET A 1 -28.46 36.15 26.80
C MET A 1 -27.26 35.40 26.24
N LEU A 2 -27.45 34.48 25.29
CA LEU A 2 -26.39 33.66 24.70
C LEU A 2 -25.70 34.43 23.56
N PRO A 3 -24.37 34.33 23.37
CA PRO A 3 -23.69 35.00 22.28
C PRO A 3 -24.07 34.35 20.93
N ARG A 4 -24.45 35.20 19.96
CA ARG A 4 -24.72 34.82 18.57
C ARG A 4 -23.42 34.35 17.93
N ASN A 5 -23.39 33.09 17.50
CA ASN A 5 -22.30 32.56 16.67
C ASN A 5 -22.38 33.25 15.30
N ARG A 6 -21.40 34.11 14.98
CA ARG A 6 -21.31 34.77 13.68
C ARG A 6 -20.69 33.77 12.69
N GLN A 7 -21.54 33.08 11.93
CA GLN A 7 -21.06 32.35 10.76
C GLN A 7 -20.63 33.38 9.71
N VAL A 8 -19.34 33.37 9.36
CA VAL A 8 -18.82 34.12 8.22
C VAL A 8 -18.91 33.20 7.01
N SER A 9 -19.85 33.49 6.12
CA SER A 9 -19.98 32.83 4.82
C SER A 9 -19.17 33.61 3.78
N ALA A 10 -18.20 32.96 3.14
CA ALA A 10 -17.55 33.47 1.95
C ALA A 10 -18.00 32.62 0.76
N GLU A 11 -18.79 33.21 -0.13
CA GLU A 11 -19.13 32.63 -1.43
C GLU A 11 -18.09 33.11 -2.45
N ILE A 12 -17.35 32.19 -3.05
CA ILE A 12 -16.52 32.50 -4.23
C ILE A 12 -17.29 32.00 -5.44
N GLY A 13 -17.99 32.92 -6.10
CA GLY A 13 -18.71 32.63 -7.34
C GLY A 13 -17.77 32.62 -8.54
N LEU A 14 -17.51 31.45 -9.11
CA LEU A 14 -17.18 31.34 -10.52
C LEU A 14 -18.48 31.05 -11.28
N PRO A 15 -18.69 31.61 -12.50
CA PRO A 15 -20.01 31.71 -13.14
C PRO A 15 -20.72 30.37 -13.46
N PHE A 16 -20.08 29.23 -13.20
CA PHE A 16 -20.64 27.89 -13.41
C PHE A 16 -20.56 26.97 -12.19
N LEU A 17 -20.16 27.45 -11.00
CA LEU A 17 -20.01 26.58 -9.83
C LEU A 17 -20.39 27.30 -8.53
N LYS A 18 -21.53 26.90 -7.93
CA LYS A 18 -21.89 27.24 -6.55
C LYS A 18 -21.43 26.12 -5.64
N ILE A 19 -20.38 26.34 -4.85
CA ILE A 19 -19.90 25.38 -3.85
C ILE A 19 -20.46 25.81 -2.49
N GLY A 20 -21.36 25.01 -1.92
CA GLY A 20 -21.79 25.20 -0.53
C GLY A 20 -20.73 24.70 0.45
N THR A 21 -20.69 25.23 1.66
CA THR A 21 -19.73 24.83 2.73
C THR A 21 -19.79 23.34 3.08
N ASN A 22 -20.89 22.66 2.76
CA ASN A 22 -21.08 21.23 2.99
C ASN A 22 -20.35 20.37 1.94
N ASP A 23 -20.20 20.87 0.71
CA ASP A 23 -19.55 20.15 -0.40
C ASP A 23 -18.02 20.22 -0.32
N VAL A 24 -17.50 21.30 0.27
CA VAL A 24 -16.06 21.52 0.50
C VAL A 24 -15.48 20.43 1.41
N GLY A 25 -16.17 20.09 2.51
CA GLY A 25 -15.71 19.08 3.46
C GLY A 25 -15.67 17.66 2.90
N ALA A 26 -16.60 17.31 2.01
CA ALA A 26 -16.63 16.00 1.35
C ALA A 26 -15.50 15.86 0.31
N PHE A 27 -15.17 16.94 -0.42
CA PHE A 27 -14.06 16.96 -1.37
C PHE A 27 -12.69 16.78 -0.68
N PHE A 28 -12.48 17.42 0.48
CA PHE A 28 -11.24 17.25 1.25
C PHE A 28 -11.13 15.86 1.90
N LYS A 29 -12.21 15.31 2.45
CA LYS A 29 -12.24 13.92 2.98
C LYS A 29 -12.03 12.87 1.90
N ARG A 30 -12.51 13.10 0.67
CA ARG A 30 -12.37 12.17 -0.45
C ARG A 30 -10.91 12.07 -0.93
N ARG A 31 -10.14 13.16 -0.81
CA ARG A 31 -8.72 13.22 -1.17
C ARG A 31 -7.81 12.53 -0.15
N GLU A 32 -8.16 12.58 1.15
CA GLU A 32 -7.47 11.83 2.22
C GLU A 32 -7.68 10.31 2.15
N ARG A 33 -8.70 9.84 1.42
CA ARG A 33 -9.09 8.42 1.34
C ARG A 33 -8.71 7.73 0.03
N GLN A 34 -8.13 8.44 -0.94
CA GLN A 34 -7.67 7.75 -2.15
C GLN A 34 -6.37 7.00 -1.83
N PRO A 35 -6.30 5.68 -2.09
CA PRO A 35 -5.05 4.96 -1.97
C PRO A 35 -3.98 5.59 -2.86
N SER A 36 -2.75 5.65 -2.37
CA SER A 36 -1.59 6.01 -3.18
C SER A 36 -1.21 4.83 -4.10
N GLY A 37 -0.67 5.13 -5.28
CA GLY A 37 -0.22 4.13 -6.25
C GLY A 37 -1.07 4.08 -7.52
N PRO A 38 -1.07 2.95 -8.25
CA PRO A 38 -0.44 1.69 -7.86
C PRO A 38 1.09 1.73 -7.95
N PHE A 39 1.76 0.93 -7.13
CA PHE A 39 3.21 0.75 -7.16
C PHE A 39 3.57 -0.70 -7.49
N LEU A 40 4.70 -0.87 -8.17
CA LEU A 40 5.52 -2.07 -8.06
C LEU A 40 6.26 -2.03 -6.73
N LEU A 41 6.27 -3.16 -6.01
CA LEU A 41 7.13 -3.38 -4.85
C LEU A 41 8.29 -4.26 -5.29
N ILE A 42 9.45 -3.66 -5.58
CA ILE A 42 10.62 -4.34 -6.15
C ILE A 42 11.67 -4.52 -5.07
N SER A 43 12.09 -5.75 -4.82
CA SER A 43 13.17 -6.07 -3.90
C SER A 43 14.48 -5.48 -4.41
N VAL A 44 15.19 -4.74 -3.55
CA VAL A 44 16.50 -4.17 -3.89
C VAL A 44 17.54 -5.27 -4.08
N SER A 45 17.49 -6.36 -3.31
CA SER A 45 18.50 -7.42 -3.37
C SER A 45 18.40 -8.28 -4.64
N SER A 46 17.19 -8.56 -5.13
CA SER A 46 16.98 -9.49 -6.28
C SER A 46 16.51 -8.79 -7.55
N GLY A 47 15.98 -7.57 -7.46
CA GLY A 47 15.33 -6.89 -8.59
C GLY A 47 13.96 -7.47 -8.98
N LEU A 48 13.45 -8.45 -8.22
CA LEU A 48 12.14 -9.06 -8.47
C LEU A 48 11.01 -8.28 -7.78
N ALA A 49 9.84 -8.25 -8.41
CA ALA A 49 8.64 -7.61 -7.90
C ALA A 49 7.74 -8.58 -7.13
N LEU A 50 7.03 -8.07 -6.13
CA LEU A 50 5.96 -8.79 -5.46
C LEU A 50 4.78 -8.99 -6.41
N ASP A 51 4.38 -10.24 -6.60
CA ASP A 51 3.43 -10.66 -7.61
C ASP A 51 2.38 -11.61 -6.99
N THR A 52 1.10 -11.40 -7.32
CA THR A 52 -0.02 -12.19 -6.80
C THR A 52 -0.10 -13.61 -7.41
N CYS A 53 0.79 -13.95 -8.35
CA CYS A 53 0.80 -15.19 -9.12
C CYS A 53 -0.53 -15.40 -9.87
N LEU A 54 -1.21 -14.32 -10.27
CA LEU A 54 -2.58 -14.33 -10.84
C LEU A 54 -3.64 -14.98 -9.93
N ARG A 55 -3.33 -15.19 -8.64
CA ARG A 55 -4.26 -15.81 -7.69
C ARG A 55 -5.23 -14.76 -7.15
N ASN A 56 -6.44 -15.19 -6.84
CA ASN A 56 -7.54 -14.32 -6.40
C ASN A 56 -8.33 -14.89 -5.21
N SER A 57 -7.86 -15.99 -4.61
CA SER A 57 -8.50 -16.62 -3.45
C SER A 57 -7.92 -16.07 -2.14
N ASP A 58 -8.75 -15.98 -1.10
CA ASP A 58 -8.29 -15.71 0.26
C ASP A 58 -7.25 -16.76 0.69
N GLY A 59 -6.18 -16.32 1.33
CA GLY A 59 -5.07 -17.15 1.78
C GLY A 59 -4.06 -17.47 0.67
N SER A 60 -4.25 -16.96 -0.56
CA SER A 60 -3.26 -17.11 -1.62
C SER A 60 -1.92 -16.44 -1.26
N GLN A 61 -0.83 -17.03 -1.72
CA GLN A 61 0.52 -16.56 -1.43
C GLN A 61 1.06 -15.80 -2.64
N PRO A 62 1.51 -14.54 -2.46
CA PRO A 62 2.27 -13.86 -3.47
C PRO A 62 3.69 -14.46 -3.53
N HIS A 63 4.34 -14.26 -4.67
CA HIS A 63 5.72 -14.66 -4.90
C HIS A 63 6.51 -13.52 -5.54
N LEU A 64 7.79 -13.75 -5.78
CA LEU A 64 8.66 -12.84 -6.50
C LEU A 64 8.68 -13.20 -7.98
N TRP A 65 8.56 -12.19 -8.85
CA TRP A 65 8.61 -12.38 -10.29
C TRP A 65 9.29 -11.21 -11.02
N GLY A 66 9.68 -11.41 -12.27
CA GLY A 66 10.28 -10.35 -13.07
C GLY A 66 9.31 -9.16 -13.23
N PRO A 67 9.76 -7.90 -13.02
CA PRO A 67 8.87 -6.74 -13.06
C PRO A 67 8.34 -6.50 -14.48
N HIS A 68 7.02 -6.43 -14.62
CA HIS A 68 6.32 -6.14 -15.89
C HIS A 68 5.10 -5.21 -15.72
N GLY A 69 4.74 -4.81 -14.49
CA GLY A 69 3.75 -3.76 -14.25
C GLY A 69 2.31 -4.11 -14.63
N GLN A 70 2.00 -5.41 -14.78
CA GLN A 70 0.63 -5.87 -14.99
C GLN A 70 -0.13 -5.84 -13.66
N PRO A 71 -1.47 -5.83 -13.64
CA PRO A 71 -2.25 -5.64 -12.41
C PRO A 71 -1.88 -6.56 -11.24
N HIS A 72 -1.38 -7.77 -11.51
CA HIS A 72 -0.94 -8.74 -10.49
C HIS A 72 0.42 -8.40 -9.84
N GLN A 73 1.09 -7.33 -10.26
CA GLN A 73 2.28 -6.78 -9.60
C GLN A 73 2.06 -5.36 -9.06
N LEU A 74 0.82 -4.88 -9.12
CA LEU A 74 0.46 -3.52 -8.77
C LEU A 74 -0.23 -3.50 -7.42
N TRP A 75 0.25 -2.61 -6.53
CA TRP A 75 -0.17 -2.53 -5.15
C TRP A 75 -0.53 -1.09 -4.77
N TYR A 76 -1.69 -0.91 -4.16
CA TYR A 76 -2.12 0.36 -3.60
C TYR A 76 -1.76 0.46 -2.12
N LEU A 77 -1.42 1.66 -1.66
CA LEU A 77 -1.22 1.97 -0.25
C LEU A 77 -2.38 2.82 0.24
N GLU A 78 -3.26 2.24 1.04
CA GLU A 78 -4.41 2.94 1.64
C GLU A 78 -4.10 3.26 3.10
N ALA A 79 -4.38 4.49 3.53
CA ALA A 79 -4.23 4.85 4.94
C ALA A 79 -5.14 3.97 5.83
N SER A 80 -4.56 3.33 6.86
CA SER A 80 -5.34 2.44 7.74
C SER A 80 -6.17 3.17 8.78
N GLY A 81 -5.94 4.48 8.97
CA GLY A 81 -6.48 5.25 10.09
C GLY A 81 -5.64 5.17 11.38
N HIS A 82 -4.57 4.36 11.40
CA HIS A 82 -3.69 4.19 12.56
C HIS A 82 -2.33 4.88 12.34
N GLY A 83 -2.29 6.19 12.58
CA GLY A 83 -1.05 6.97 12.43
C GLY A 83 -0.51 6.92 11.01
N ARG A 84 0.74 6.46 10.84
CA ARG A 84 1.42 6.33 9.53
C ARG A 84 1.33 4.93 8.93
N GLN A 85 0.44 4.08 9.44
CA GLN A 85 0.24 2.72 8.93
C GLN A 85 -0.65 2.72 7.69
N VAL A 86 -0.43 1.73 6.83
CA VAL A 86 -1.18 1.54 5.59
C VAL A 86 -1.67 0.10 5.45
N HIS A 87 -2.74 -0.08 4.68
CA HIS A 87 -3.04 -1.34 4.03
C HIS A 87 -2.32 -1.39 2.68
N ILE A 88 -1.75 -2.55 2.33
CA ILE A 88 -1.16 -2.80 1.02
C ILE A 88 -2.15 -3.69 0.26
N ILE A 89 -2.77 -3.15 -0.80
CA ILE A 89 -3.92 -3.77 -1.47
C ILE A 89 -3.53 -4.12 -2.90
N SER A 90 -3.74 -5.37 -3.31
CA SER A 90 -3.50 -5.79 -4.69
C SER A 90 -4.48 -5.12 -5.65
N ALA A 91 -3.95 -4.54 -6.72
CA ALA A 91 -4.76 -3.96 -7.79
C ALA A 91 -5.47 -5.03 -8.65
N SER A 92 -5.04 -6.30 -8.63
CA SER A 92 -5.66 -7.36 -9.44
C SER A 92 -6.87 -8.00 -8.79
N ASN A 93 -6.94 -8.05 -7.46
CA ASN A 93 -7.94 -8.85 -6.75
C ASN A 93 -8.50 -8.18 -5.47
N ASN A 94 -8.06 -6.97 -5.12
CA ASN A 94 -8.47 -6.22 -3.92
C ASN A 94 -8.16 -6.91 -2.58
N LEU A 95 -7.38 -8.00 -2.58
CA LEU A 95 -6.92 -8.64 -1.35
C LEU A 95 -5.78 -7.83 -0.73
N LEU A 96 -5.76 -7.81 0.60
CA LEU A 96 -4.75 -7.14 1.40
C LEU A 96 -3.55 -8.06 1.62
N LEU A 97 -2.37 -7.48 1.62
CA LEU A 97 -1.18 -8.12 2.14
C LEU A 97 -1.36 -8.37 3.64
N ASP A 98 -1.23 -9.63 4.05
CA ASP A 98 -1.60 -10.10 5.37
C ASP A 98 -0.41 -10.83 6.03
N GLY A 99 -0.01 -10.32 7.20
CA GLY A 99 1.07 -10.85 8.01
C GLY A 99 0.62 -11.72 9.18
N HIS A 100 -0.61 -12.23 9.22
CA HIS A 100 -1.06 -13.14 10.27
C HIS A 100 -0.20 -14.42 10.32
N ALA A 101 0.31 -14.83 9.15
CA ALA A 101 1.26 -15.93 8.99
C ALA A 101 2.65 -15.67 9.61
N ALA A 102 3.00 -14.41 9.87
CA ALA A 102 4.31 -14.06 10.42
C ALA A 102 4.52 -14.61 11.85
N ALA A 103 3.44 -14.81 12.61
CA ALA A 103 3.50 -15.39 13.95
C ALA A 103 3.91 -16.88 13.97
N SER A 104 3.82 -17.59 12.84
CA SER A 104 4.16 -19.01 12.70
C SER A 104 5.39 -19.28 11.84
N LEU A 105 6.16 -18.25 11.45
CA LEU A 105 7.22 -18.33 10.42
C LEU A 105 6.70 -18.79 9.04
N ASP A 106 5.39 -18.67 8.80
CA ASP A 106 4.78 -18.99 7.51
C ASP A 106 5.04 -17.88 6.47
N HIS A 107 4.88 -18.23 5.20
CA HIS A 107 4.92 -17.28 4.08
C HIS A 107 3.80 -16.24 4.15
N LEU A 108 4.09 -15.07 3.57
CA LEU A 108 3.16 -13.97 3.31
C LEU A 108 1.87 -14.46 2.64
N ARG A 109 0.72 -13.90 3.02
CA ARG A 109 -0.58 -14.24 2.42
C ARG A 109 -1.30 -13.00 1.93
N MET A 110 -2.27 -13.20 1.05
CA MET A 110 -3.26 -12.22 0.65
C MET A 110 -4.62 -12.64 1.18
N ARG A 111 -5.34 -11.73 1.85
CA ARG A 111 -6.65 -12.02 2.46
C ARG A 111 -7.64 -10.89 2.24
N GLY A 112 -8.92 -11.20 2.40
CA GLY A 112 -9.96 -10.19 2.50
C GLY A 112 -9.73 -9.27 3.71
N ARG A 113 -10.32 -8.08 3.67
CA ARG A 113 -10.27 -7.14 4.79
C ARG A 113 -10.90 -7.78 6.03
N SER A 114 -10.21 -7.72 7.16
CA SER A 114 -10.75 -8.13 8.46
C SER A 114 -11.69 -7.05 9.03
N ASP A 115 -12.76 -7.49 9.68
CA ASP A 115 -13.72 -6.60 10.37
C ASP A 115 -13.19 -6.09 11.74
N ASP A 116 -12.15 -6.73 12.31
CA ASP A 116 -11.70 -6.52 13.69
C ASP A 116 -10.50 -5.57 13.83
N ASP A 117 -10.29 -4.66 12.87
CA ASP A 117 -9.12 -3.77 12.86
C ASP A 117 -7.79 -4.55 13.07
N ALA A 118 -7.60 -5.58 12.24
CA ALA A 118 -6.48 -6.50 12.34
C ALA A 118 -5.11 -5.83 12.12
N ALA A 119 -4.28 -5.78 13.18
CA ALA A 119 -2.94 -5.22 13.12
C ALA A 119 -2.02 -5.90 12.09
N TRP A 120 -2.23 -7.19 11.83
CA TRP A 120 -1.47 -7.95 10.85
C TRP A 120 -1.81 -7.60 9.39
N GLN A 121 -2.87 -6.86 9.11
CA GLN A 121 -3.18 -6.29 7.78
C GLN A 121 -2.71 -4.84 7.63
N ARG A 122 -1.97 -4.32 8.61
CA ARG A 122 -1.41 -2.96 8.62
C ARG A 122 0.10 -3.03 8.54
N TRP A 123 0.69 -2.06 7.84
CA TRP A 123 2.10 -2.03 7.53
C TRP A 123 2.68 -0.65 7.77
N HIS A 124 3.89 -0.61 8.34
CA HIS A 124 4.74 0.55 8.34
C HIS A 124 5.62 0.54 7.08
N VAL A 125 5.53 1.59 6.27
CA VAL A 125 6.42 1.80 5.13
C VAL A 125 7.40 2.91 5.51
N ILE A 126 8.63 2.51 5.84
CA ILE A 126 9.64 3.38 6.47
C ILE A 126 10.81 3.55 5.51
N PRO A 127 11.30 4.78 5.26
CA PRO A 127 12.50 4.98 4.44
C PRO A 127 13.69 4.15 4.94
N ALA A 128 14.35 3.44 4.03
CA ALA A 128 15.60 2.75 4.31
C ALA A 128 16.78 3.76 4.33
N PRO A 129 17.94 3.38 4.91
CA PRO A 129 19.16 4.19 4.81
C PRO A 129 19.43 4.64 3.38
N GLY A 130 19.81 5.91 3.19
CA GLY A 130 20.03 6.49 1.85
C GLY A 130 18.77 6.96 1.11
N LEU A 131 17.58 6.82 1.69
CA LEU A 131 16.30 7.42 1.24
C LEU A 131 15.83 7.04 -0.18
N ARG A 132 16.34 5.95 -0.75
CA ARG A 132 15.97 5.46 -2.10
C ARG A 132 14.97 4.30 -2.09
N ALA A 133 14.88 3.58 -0.97
CA ALA A 133 14.04 2.42 -0.78
C ALA A 133 13.29 2.50 0.55
N HIS A 134 12.43 1.52 0.82
CA HIS A 134 11.64 1.43 2.04
C HIS A 134 11.77 0.05 2.68
N ARG A 135 11.72 0.00 4.00
CA ARG A 135 11.38 -1.22 4.73
C ARG A 135 9.88 -1.29 4.91
N ILE A 136 9.32 -2.49 4.74
CA ILE A 136 7.89 -2.76 4.91
C ILE A 136 7.76 -3.66 6.13
N ILE A 137 7.29 -3.12 7.25
CA ILE A 137 7.24 -3.80 8.55
C ILE A 137 5.79 -4.03 8.93
N ASN A 138 5.44 -5.26 9.27
CA ASN A 138 4.09 -5.60 9.71
C ASN A 138 3.79 -4.96 11.07
N ALA A 139 2.67 -4.26 11.20
CA ALA A 139 2.31 -3.57 12.44
C ALA A 139 1.87 -4.52 13.56
N GLY A 140 1.38 -5.72 13.23
CA GLY A 140 0.96 -6.73 14.21
C GLY A 140 2.12 -7.52 14.80
N THR A 141 3.13 -7.86 13.99
CA THR A 141 4.24 -8.72 14.43
C THR A 141 5.57 -7.99 14.61
N GLY A 142 5.73 -6.81 14.01
CA GLY A 142 7.02 -6.09 13.99
C GLY A 142 8.05 -6.71 13.04
N LEU A 143 7.74 -7.78 12.32
CA LEU A 143 8.64 -8.42 11.36
C LEU A 143 8.60 -7.69 10.01
N ALA A 144 9.76 -7.65 9.35
CA ALA A 144 9.93 -7.05 8.04
C ALA A 144 9.57 -8.04 6.92
N LEU A 145 9.04 -7.52 5.81
CA LEU A 145 8.93 -8.24 4.56
C LEU A 145 10.34 -8.43 3.97
N ASP A 146 10.75 -9.69 3.86
CA ASP A 146 12.12 -10.08 3.55
C ASP A 146 12.17 -10.93 2.27
N THR A 147 13.16 -10.62 1.42
CA THR A 147 13.50 -11.39 0.23
C THR A 147 14.57 -12.43 0.59
N PRO A 148 14.30 -13.74 0.49
CA PRO A 148 15.34 -14.74 0.72
C PRO A 148 16.61 -14.48 -0.11
N ARG A 149 17.80 -14.71 0.46
CA ARG A 149 19.10 -14.32 -0.11
C ARG A 149 19.32 -14.78 -1.56
N GLU A 150 18.87 -15.98 -1.89
CA GLU A 150 19.00 -16.60 -3.21
C GLU A 150 17.65 -16.58 -3.97
N ALA A 151 16.89 -15.51 -3.82
CA ALA A 151 15.57 -15.41 -4.43
C ALA A 151 15.64 -15.42 -5.96
N GLU A 152 14.87 -16.32 -6.55
CA GLU A 152 14.63 -16.42 -7.98
C GLU A 152 13.12 -16.24 -8.26
N ALA A 153 12.76 -16.32 -9.53
CA ALA A 153 11.36 -16.28 -9.92
C ALA A 153 10.58 -17.40 -9.18
N ARG A 154 9.42 -17.06 -8.62
CA ARG A 154 8.57 -17.89 -7.75
C ARG A 154 9.03 -18.05 -6.31
N THR A 155 10.17 -17.49 -5.90
CA THR A 155 10.51 -17.45 -4.47
C THR A 155 9.42 -16.69 -3.71
N MET A 156 8.94 -17.27 -2.61
CA MET A 156 8.00 -16.60 -1.72
C MET A 156 8.75 -15.72 -0.73
N PRO A 157 8.38 -14.43 -0.59
CA PRO A 157 8.89 -13.61 0.50
C PRO A 157 8.55 -14.21 1.86
N VAL A 158 9.39 -13.89 2.85
CA VAL A 158 9.26 -14.35 4.23
C VAL A 158 9.16 -13.17 5.19
N PHE A 159 8.95 -13.48 6.47
CA PHE A 159 9.04 -12.53 7.55
C PHE A 159 10.35 -12.74 8.31
N TRP A 160 11.04 -11.65 8.61
CA TRP A 160 12.28 -11.71 9.39
C TRP A 160 12.44 -10.52 10.32
N GLU A 161 13.32 -10.66 11.31
CA GLU A 161 13.67 -9.58 12.22
C GLU A 161 14.19 -8.36 11.43
N PRO A 162 13.72 -7.13 11.71
CA PRO A 162 14.16 -5.96 10.97
C PRO A 162 15.68 -5.72 11.08
N HIS A 163 16.34 -5.54 9.94
CA HIS A 163 17.73 -5.11 9.83
C HIS A 163 17.90 -4.16 8.63
N ASP A 164 19.14 -3.75 8.35
CA ASP A 164 19.47 -2.80 7.27
C ASP A 164 19.96 -3.50 5.99
N GLY A 165 19.73 -4.81 5.88
CA GLY A 165 20.14 -5.60 4.71
C GLY A 165 19.29 -5.27 3.48
N ASP A 166 19.90 -5.28 2.30
CA ASP A 166 19.21 -4.95 1.04
C ASP A 166 18.03 -5.88 0.74
N ASN A 167 18.02 -7.08 1.31
CA ASN A 167 16.91 -8.04 1.22
C ASN A 167 15.63 -7.61 1.95
N GLN A 168 15.68 -6.60 2.81
CA GLN A 168 14.50 -6.00 3.44
C GLN A 168 14.15 -4.63 2.87
N GLN A 169 14.84 -4.21 1.81
CA GLN A 169 14.62 -2.92 1.16
C GLN A 169 13.82 -3.11 -0.12
N TRP A 170 12.78 -2.30 -0.27
CA TRP A 170 11.82 -2.35 -1.37
C TRP A 170 11.71 -0.99 -2.05
N LEU A 171 11.92 -0.97 -3.36
CA LEU A 171 11.59 0.17 -4.20
C LEU A 171 10.07 0.20 -4.43
N LEU A 172 9.46 1.34 -4.15
CA LEU A 172 8.08 1.63 -4.53
C LEU A 172 8.12 2.42 -5.83
N ALA A 173 7.96 1.72 -6.95
CA ALA A 173 8.06 2.31 -8.28
C ALA A 173 6.67 2.47 -8.90
N MET A 174 6.32 3.68 -9.36
CA MET A 174 5.10 3.89 -10.13
C MET A 174 5.32 3.43 -11.57
N PRO A 175 4.48 2.54 -12.13
CA PRO A 175 4.53 2.24 -13.55
C PRO A 175 4.22 3.52 -14.33
N PHE A 176 5.11 3.89 -15.25
CA PHE A 176 4.89 5.01 -16.15
C PHE A 176 4.34 4.49 -17.48
N VAL A 177 3.20 5.03 -17.90
CA VAL A 177 2.63 4.77 -19.23
C VAL A 177 2.76 6.06 -20.03
N ILE A 178 3.41 5.99 -21.19
CA ILE A 178 3.36 7.07 -22.19
C ILE A 178 1.95 7.01 -22.80
N PRO A 179 1.14 8.08 -22.70
CA PRO A 179 -0.15 8.12 -23.37
C PRO A 179 0.04 7.83 -24.86
N ALA A 180 -0.76 6.93 -25.44
CA ALA A 180 -0.77 6.78 -26.89
C ALA A 180 -1.15 8.13 -27.51
N GLU A 181 -0.39 8.59 -28.52
CA GLU A 181 -0.78 9.79 -29.25
C GLU A 181 -2.14 9.56 -29.94
N GLY A 182 -3.12 10.40 -29.63
CA GLY A 182 -4.36 10.56 -30.39
C GLY A 182 -5.35 9.40 -30.32
N SER A 183 -6.32 9.54 -29.42
CA SER A 183 -7.67 8.96 -29.55
C SER A 183 -8.62 9.97 -30.18
#